data_AF-A0A1A5YDN1-F1
#
_entry.id   AF-A0A1A5YDN1-F1
#
_cell.length_a   1.000
_cell.length_b   1.000
_cell.length_c   1.000
_cell.angle_alpha   90.00
_cell.angle_beta   90.00
_cell.angle_gamma   90.00
#
_symmetry.space_group_name_H-M   'P 1'
#
loop_
_entity.id
_entity.type
_entity.pdbx_description
1 polymer ?
#
loop_
_entity_poly.entity_id
_entity_poly.type
_entity_poly.pdbx_seq_one_letter_code
_entity_poly.pdbx_strand_id
1 'polypeptide(L)'
;MIASALAVAVIAGGAAYLWMKDKDTTNHNKRQELLAVESAEQIQKQYDVIVAGTDPEGIAAAVSAARNGLSVLLVDGKDREILGGLMTVGGLNTLDLNYSPKQSSIPGSGHNFLNKGIFQEWYDQVEGTSFDVNTAANVFYKMVKAEENIDLLMGTRSMEPLASESADGIWKVSGMRIVTGDGQELEVAAQAVIDATQDGDIAAAAGATYTLGREDIGNGDAQMAVTLVFALKGMTQSIWDSFGKHPDTGIDAMSAWGFPSAKNYESSNPERVKLRGLNIGRQNDDTILINAMHIFGINPLDPASIKEALEIGNAEAPRIVEYLKTTFTEFKDLELAYTFDELYVRESRHIQGEYRLTMADLLANRDHWDAIAYGSYDVDIQAASHLDTGYVLYSPKQYGVPFRTLVPKTVDHLLVVGRAASFDSLPHGSARVIPLGMATGEAAGAAAKLAKDHAVTFRYMSGSKELIGELRGVLASQGMDLKMESFETPYYMNHKAYRGLTAAVSMLLTSGNHDNKAFDLDGKSNMQRIVYSLYRVKQQHSDFFHGDPAAAIAGVENAAGQPLSVEQTVKTIANAMDNATAAAVTLEDFVANGWFAQETLDSIADSASITNGEFFMLIRDLVEYYAGVVYE
;
A
#
# COMPACT_ATOMS: atom_id res chain seq x y z
N MET A 1 29.66 26.23 -40.16
CA MET A 1 30.19 24.87 -39.89
C MET A 1 30.88 24.77 -38.52
N ILE A 2 31.84 25.64 -38.17
CA ILE A 2 32.56 25.55 -36.87
C ILE A 2 31.63 25.77 -35.67
N ALA A 3 30.73 26.76 -35.70
CA ALA A 3 29.78 27.02 -34.62
C ALA A 3 28.79 25.85 -34.40
N SER A 4 28.35 25.20 -35.49
CA SER A 4 27.46 24.03 -35.43
C SER A 4 28.17 22.79 -34.89
N ALA A 5 29.45 22.59 -35.23
CA ALA A 5 30.26 21.49 -34.68
C ALA A 5 30.56 21.67 -33.18
N LEU A 6 30.80 22.91 -32.74
CA LEU A 6 31.00 23.22 -31.31
C LEU A 6 29.72 22.99 -30.50
N ALA A 7 28.56 23.39 -31.03
CA ALA A 7 27.27 23.16 -30.39
C ALA A 7 26.95 21.66 -30.25
N VAL A 8 27.22 20.86 -31.28
CA VAL A 8 27.04 19.39 -31.23
C VAL A 8 27.99 18.74 -30.22
N ALA A 9 29.25 19.19 -30.13
CA ALA A 9 30.20 18.66 -29.16
C ALA A 9 29.83 19.01 -27.70
N VAL A 10 29.30 20.21 -27.45
CA VAL A 10 28.81 20.61 -26.11
C VAL A 10 27.57 19.82 -25.72
N ILE A 11 26.62 19.62 -26.65
CA ILE A 11 25.43 18.82 -26.41
C ILE A 11 25.80 17.35 -26.14
N ALA A 12 26.70 16.77 -26.95
CA ALA A 12 27.17 15.40 -26.77
C ALA A 12 27.95 15.23 -25.46
N GLY A 13 28.80 16.19 -25.10
CA GLY A 13 29.54 16.20 -23.83
C GLY A 13 28.60 16.34 -22.62
N GLY A 14 27.58 17.19 -22.71
CA GLY A 14 26.54 17.31 -21.68
C GLY A 14 25.71 16.04 -21.51
N ALA A 15 25.30 15.41 -22.62
CA ALA A 15 24.58 14.14 -22.58
C ALA A 15 25.42 13.01 -22.01
N ALA A 16 26.71 12.93 -22.37
CA ALA A 16 27.65 11.95 -21.81
C ALA A 16 27.88 12.17 -20.31
N TYR A 17 28.03 13.43 -19.86
CA TYR A 17 28.15 13.76 -18.44
C TYR A 17 26.90 13.34 -17.64
N LEU A 18 25.71 13.65 -18.15
CA LEU A 18 24.45 13.27 -17.52
C LEU A 18 24.29 11.74 -17.45
N TRP A 19 24.67 11.03 -18.52
CA TRP A 19 24.67 9.55 -18.53
C TRP A 19 25.67 8.94 -17.55
N MET A 20 26.86 9.52 -17.40
CA MET A 20 27.83 9.06 -16.41
C MET A 20 27.36 9.33 -14.97
N LYS A 21 26.73 10.49 -14.73
CA LYS A 21 26.15 10.84 -13.44
C LYS A 21 25.01 9.90 -13.03
N ASP A 22 24.19 9.48 -13.98
CA ASP A 22 23.08 8.53 -13.76
C ASP A 22 23.56 7.13 -13.33
N LYS A 23 24.84 6.82 -13.55
CA LYS A 23 25.48 5.56 -13.14
C LYS A 23 26.39 5.70 -11.92
N ASP A 24 26.41 6.87 -11.29
CA ASP A 24 27.23 7.10 -10.11
C ASP A 24 26.56 6.52 -8.87
N THR A 25 27.16 5.46 -8.34
CA THR A 25 26.74 4.77 -7.11
C THR A 25 27.45 5.31 -5.87
N THR A 26 28.19 6.42 -5.98
CA THR A 26 28.97 6.98 -4.88
C THR A 26 28.08 7.70 -3.88
N ASN A 27 28.16 7.31 -2.61
CA ASN A 27 27.51 8.07 -1.54
C ASN A 27 28.41 9.25 -1.13
N HIS A 28 27.93 10.47 -1.37
CA HIS A 28 28.59 11.72 -0.99
C HIS A 28 28.01 12.38 0.27
N ASN A 29 26.96 11.77 0.84
CA ASN A 29 26.26 12.30 2.00
C ASN A 29 27.08 12.09 3.28
N LYS A 30 26.85 12.97 4.25
CA LYS A 30 27.53 12.92 5.55
C LYS A 30 26.57 12.38 6.60
N ARG A 31 27.08 11.53 7.48
CA ARG A 31 26.35 11.10 8.69
C ARG A 31 25.84 12.32 9.46
N GLN A 32 24.59 12.25 9.88
CA GLN A 32 24.00 13.20 10.82
C GLN A 32 23.79 12.49 12.17
N GLU A 33 24.14 13.18 13.25
CA GLU A 33 23.72 12.74 14.58
C GLU A 33 22.22 12.96 14.73
N LEU A 34 21.56 12.04 15.43
CA LEU A 34 20.14 12.13 15.71
C LEU A 34 19.87 13.33 16.64
N LEU A 35 18.91 14.17 16.28
CA LEU A 35 18.45 15.28 17.11
C LEU A 35 17.55 14.74 18.21
N ALA A 36 17.74 15.23 19.44
CA ALA A 36 16.83 14.94 20.54
C ALA A 36 15.47 15.60 20.27
N VAL A 37 14.42 14.78 20.26
CA VAL A 37 13.03 15.22 20.13
C VAL A 37 12.53 15.73 21.47
N GLU A 38 12.03 16.96 21.50
CA GLU A 38 11.51 17.61 22.70
C GLU A 38 9.98 17.66 22.62
N SER A 39 9.30 17.19 23.67
CA SER A 39 7.85 17.41 23.82
C SER A 39 7.58 18.82 24.35
N ALA A 40 6.40 19.34 24.07
CA ALA A 40 5.93 20.60 24.64
C ALA A 40 5.85 20.52 26.17
N GLU A 41 6.31 21.56 26.86
CA GLU A 41 6.33 21.61 28.33
C GLU A 41 4.92 21.60 28.93
N GLN A 42 3.94 22.16 28.21
CA GLN A 42 2.55 22.26 28.65
C GLN A 42 1.61 21.92 27.49
N ILE A 43 0.73 20.96 27.73
CA ILE A 43 -0.35 20.61 26.81
C ILE A 43 -1.59 21.41 27.17
N GLN A 44 -2.18 22.05 26.16
CA GLN A 44 -3.40 22.83 26.31
C GLN A 44 -4.60 21.92 26.55
N LYS A 45 -5.65 22.44 27.19
CA LYS A 45 -6.90 21.69 27.39
C LYS A 45 -7.72 21.53 26.12
N GLN A 46 -7.44 22.33 25.10
CA GLN A 46 -8.20 22.35 23.87
C GLN A 46 -7.28 22.72 22.70
N TYR A 47 -7.45 22.00 21.59
CA TYR A 47 -6.85 22.29 20.30
C TYR A 47 -7.92 22.39 19.22
N ASP A 48 -7.56 22.92 18.07
CA ASP A 48 -8.41 22.79 16.89
C ASP A 48 -8.37 21.36 16.36
N VAL A 49 -7.16 20.79 16.30
CA VAL A 49 -6.90 19.44 15.78
C VAL A 49 -6.01 18.65 16.73
N ILE A 50 -6.36 17.40 16.98
CA ILE A 50 -5.41 16.40 17.52
C ILE A 50 -5.04 15.45 16.39
N VAL A 51 -3.74 15.23 16.18
CA VAL A 51 -3.22 14.22 15.26
C VAL A 51 -2.58 13.11 16.09
N ALA A 52 -3.15 11.91 16.00
CA ALA A 52 -2.70 10.74 16.74
C ALA A 52 -1.81 9.86 15.86
N GLY A 53 -0.52 9.76 16.19
CA GLY A 53 0.50 9.02 15.45
C GLY A 53 1.54 9.94 14.80
N THR A 54 2.83 9.62 14.97
CA THR A 54 3.96 10.37 14.38
C THR A 54 4.67 9.63 13.25
N ASP A 55 3.98 8.69 12.62
CA ASP A 55 4.36 8.19 11.30
C ASP A 55 4.25 9.32 10.25
N PRO A 56 4.90 9.19 9.09
CA PRO A 56 5.06 10.31 8.14
C PRO A 56 3.75 11.00 7.73
N GLU A 57 2.65 10.24 7.64
CA GLU A 57 1.31 10.76 7.32
C GLU A 57 0.74 11.65 8.43
N GLY A 58 0.95 11.28 9.70
CA GLY A 58 0.55 12.09 10.84
C GLY A 58 1.35 13.37 10.94
N ILE A 59 2.65 13.30 10.66
CA ILE A 59 3.51 14.50 10.60
C ILE A 59 3.04 15.44 9.48
N ALA A 60 2.75 14.91 8.29
CA ALA A 60 2.23 15.72 7.19
C ALA A 60 0.88 16.36 7.51
N ALA A 61 -0.02 15.64 8.20
CA ALA A 61 -1.28 16.18 8.66
C ALA A 61 -1.12 17.31 9.69
N ALA A 62 -0.24 17.13 10.68
CA ALA A 62 0.02 18.13 11.71
C ALA A 62 0.65 19.40 11.14
N VAL A 63 1.67 19.26 10.29
CA VAL A 63 2.33 20.38 9.62
C VAL A 63 1.35 21.13 8.71
N SER A 64 0.54 20.41 7.93
CA SER A 64 -0.50 21.04 7.09
C SER A 64 -1.53 21.81 7.92
N ALA A 65 -2.06 21.20 8.99
CA ALA A 65 -3.02 21.86 9.88
C ALA A 65 -2.43 23.15 10.49
N ALA A 66 -1.19 23.09 10.99
CA ALA A 66 -0.51 24.22 11.60
C ALA A 66 -0.24 25.36 10.61
N ARG A 67 0.21 25.04 9.38
CA ARG A 67 0.41 26.01 8.30
C ARG A 67 -0.87 26.67 7.82
N ASN A 68 -2.00 25.97 7.97
CA ASN A 68 -3.33 26.52 7.75
C ASN A 68 -3.85 27.33 8.98
N GLY A 69 -3.04 27.50 10.03
CA GLY A 69 -3.31 28.36 11.17
C GLY A 69 -4.12 27.72 12.29
N LEU A 70 -4.18 26.39 12.36
CA LEU A 70 -4.83 25.65 13.44
C LEU A 70 -3.87 25.43 14.60
N SER A 71 -4.38 25.43 15.84
CA SER A 71 -3.63 24.87 16.97
C SER A 71 -3.69 23.35 16.92
N VAL A 72 -2.53 22.70 17.00
CA VAL A 72 -2.38 21.26 16.79
C VAL A 72 -1.72 20.61 17.99
N LEU A 73 -2.31 19.52 18.48
CA LEU A 73 -1.61 18.54 19.31
C LEU A 73 -1.20 17.36 18.42
N LEU A 74 0.11 17.20 18.19
CA LEU A 74 0.65 16.00 17.57
C LEU A 74 1.13 15.05 18.68
N VAL A 75 0.57 13.86 18.76
CA VAL A 75 0.84 12.92 19.84
C VAL A 75 1.25 11.55 19.31
N ASP A 76 2.32 10.95 19.85
CA ASP A 76 2.70 9.58 19.54
C ASP A 76 2.12 8.60 20.57
N GLY A 77 1.47 7.54 20.08
CA GLY A 77 0.86 6.49 20.90
C GLY A 77 1.79 5.35 21.30
N LYS A 78 3.02 5.34 20.81
CA LYS A 78 4.03 4.32 21.08
C LYS A 78 5.16 4.94 21.93
N ASP A 79 5.91 4.07 22.59
CA ASP A 79 7.08 4.45 23.37
C ASP A 79 8.27 4.71 22.43
N ARG A 80 8.26 5.87 21.76
CA ARG A 80 9.26 6.29 20.78
C ARG A 80 9.93 7.60 21.22
N GLU A 81 11.23 7.71 20.95
CA GLU A 81 12.02 8.94 21.16
C GLU A 81 12.34 9.69 19.85
N ILE A 82 11.84 9.18 18.72
CA ILE A 82 12.15 9.63 17.37
C ILE A 82 10.87 9.66 16.52
N LEU A 83 10.80 10.61 15.59
CA LEU A 83 9.68 10.77 14.66
C LEU A 83 9.87 9.94 13.38
N GLY A 84 8.81 9.73 12.61
CA GLY A 84 8.84 9.06 11.30
C GLY A 84 8.48 7.58 11.33
N GLY A 85 8.17 7.02 12.51
CA GLY A 85 7.59 5.71 12.69
C GLY A 85 8.24 4.60 11.85
N LEU A 86 7.48 4.00 10.94
CA LEU A 86 7.94 2.89 10.11
C LEU A 86 9.25 3.18 9.32
N MET A 87 9.48 4.43 8.91
CA MET A 87 10.70 4.82 8.20
C MET A 87 11.95 4.85 9.08
N THR A 88 11.76 5.02 10.40
CA THR A 88 12.85 5.25 11.35
C THR A 88 12.98 4.07 12.31
N VAL A 89 12.02 3.87 13.22
CA VAL A 89 12.06 2.75 14.18
C VAL A 89 11.68 1.40 13.57
N GLY A 90 11.02 1.39 12.41
CA GLY A 90 10.76 0.18 11.63
C GLY A 90 11.82 -0.13 10.57
N GLY A 91 12.77 0.79 10.35
CA GLY A 91 13.87 0.62 9.39
C GLY A 91 13.44 0.56 7.92
N LEU A 92 12.22 0.97 7.56
CA LEU A 92 11.79 1.04 6.16
C LEU A 92 12.44 2.24 5.45
N ASN A 93 13.72 2.10 5.11
CA ASN A 93 14.51 3.17 4.52
C ASN A 93 14.62 3.12 2.98
N THR A 94 13.70 2.43 2.31
CA THR A 94 13.56 2.43 0.85
C THR A 94 12.14 2.82 0.49
N LEU A 95 11.99 3.79 -0.42
CA LEU A 95 10.72 4.38 -0.79
C LEU A 95 10.05 3.63 -1.95
N ASP A 96 8.80 3.29 -1.74
CA ASP A 96 7.87 2.88 -2.78
C ASP A 96 7.23 4.13 -3.41
N LEU A 97 7.76 4.56 -4.56
CA LEU A 97 7.43 5.86 -5.17
C LEU A 97 6.31 5.78 -6.20
N ASN A 98 5.39 6.75 -6.18
CA ASN A 98 4.36 6.92 -7.20
C ASN A 98 4.90 7.78 -8.36
N TYR A 99 5.31 7.13 -9.45
CA TYR A 99 5.82 7.82 -10.64
C TYR A 99 4.69 8.46 -11.45
N SER A 100 4.91 9.67 -11.93
CA SER A 100 4.02 10.32 -12.90
C SER A 100 4.07 9.57 -14.24
N PRO A 101 2.93 9.39 -14.94
CA PRO A 101 2.93 8.92 -16.33
C PRO A 101 3.80 9.78 -17.26
N LYS A 102 4.00 11.06 -16.92
CA LYS A 102 4.87 11.98 -17.65
C LYS A 102 6.23 12.06 -16.97
N GLN A 103 7.17 11.28 -17.47
CA GLN A 103 8.59 11.39 -17.13
C GLN A 103 9.29 12.39 -18.05
N SER A 104 10.34 13.04 -17.53
CA SER A 104 11.21 13.89 -18.33
C SER A 104 12.00 13.04 -19.32
N SER A 105 12.11 13.51 -20.57
CA SER A 105 12.94 12.88 -21.60
C SER A 105 14.40 13.35 -21.55
N ILE A 106 14.75 14.25 -20.62
CA ILE A 106 16.11 14.77 -20.48
C ILE A 106 16.88 13.82 -19.55
N PRO A 107 17.98 13.18 -20.00
CA PRO A 107 18.78 12.29 -19.15
C PRO A 107 19.27 13.02 -17.88
N GLY A 108 19.24 12.33 -16.74
CA GLY A 108 19.75 12.88 -15.47
C GLY A 108 18.90 13.99 -14.84
N SER A 109 17.69 14.27 -15.33
CA SER A 109 16.75 15.20 -14.69
C SER A 109 16.06 14.65 -13.44
N GLY A 110 16.37 13.41 -13.04
CA GLY A 110 15.66 12.67 -12.01
C GLY A 110 14.27 12.21 -12.47
N HIS A 111 13.59 11.50 -11.57
CA HIS A 111 12.24 10.99 -11.78
C HIS A 111 11.19 12.02 -11.36
N ASN A 112 10.09 12.07 -12.12
CA ASN A 112 8.92 12.86 -11.74
C ASN A 112 7.94 11.99 -10.95
N PHE A 113 7.69 12.35 -9.70
CA PHE A 113 6.72 11.68 -8.82
C PHE A 113 5.40 12.44 -8.73
N LEU A 114 4.30 11.73 -8.48
CA LEU A 114 2.96 12.29 -8.31
C LEU A 114 2.80 13.04 -6.99
N ASN A 115 3.34 12.50 -5.89
CA ASN A 115 3.18 13.10 -4.57
C ASN A 115 4.16 14.28 -4.44
N LYS A 116 3.61 15.48 -4.24
CA LYS A 116 4.35 16.74 -4.04
C LYS A 116 4.08 17.31 -2.64
N GLY A 117 3.99 18.62 -2.48
CA GLY A 117 3.71 19.27 -1.20
C GLY A 117 4.73 18.90 -0.12
N ILE A 118 4.24 18.60 1.08
CA ILE A 118 5.03 18.27 2.27
C ILE A 118 5.91 17.03 2.04
N PHE A 119 5.45 16.03 1.27
CA PHE A 119 6.31 14.90 0.91
C PHE A 119 7.54 15.35 0.11
N GLN A 120 7.38 16.24 -0.87
CA GLN A 120 8.51 16.74 -1.66
C GLN A 120 9.46 17.59 -0.80
N GLU A 121 8.94 18.40 0.11
CA GLU A 121 9.76 19.18 1.06
C GLU A 121 10.65 18.27 1.92
N TRP A 122 10.11 17.13 2.38
CA TRP A 122 10.87 16.14 3.12
C TRP A 122 11.86 15.39 2.20
N TYR A 123 11.39 14.93 1.04
CA TYR A 123 12.17 14.14 0.08
C TYR A 123 13.40 14.90 -0.42
N ASP A 124 13.27 16.22 -0.65
CA ASP A 124 14.38 17.08 -1.10
C ASP A 124 15.49 17.25 -0.07
N GLN A 125 15.27 16.82 1.18
CA GLN A 125 16.22 16.92 2.28
C GLN A 125 16.81 15.57 2.71
N VAL A 126 16.40 14.47 2.07
CA VAL A 126 16.97 13.13 2.27
C VAL A 126 17.78 12.69 1.05
N GLU A 127 18.46 11.55 1.14
CA GLU A 127 19.49 11.14 0.18
C GLU A 127 18.95 10.59 -1.15
N GLY A 128 17.66 10.22 -1.21
CA GLY A 128 16.99 9.76 -2.42
C GLY A 128 15.97 8.64 -2.18
N THR A 129 15.99 7.64 -3.08
CA THR A 129 15.13 6.43 -3.09
C THR A 129 15.32 5.57 -1.84
N SER A 130 16.52 5.58 -1.27
CA SER A 130 16.78 5.18 0.11
C SER A 130 17.48 6.30 0.87
N PHE A 131 17.41 6.23 2.19
CA PHE A 131 17.88 7.30 3.07
C PHE A 131 18.51 6.78 4.36
N ASP A 132 19.27 7.65 5.00
CA ASP A 132 19.74 7.43 6.36
C ASP A 132 18.62 7.74 7.36
N VAL A 133 18.36 6.82 8.30
CA VAL A 133 17.23 6.96 9.25
C VAL A 133 17.37 8.17 10.16
N ASN A 134 18.60 8.60 10.50
CA ASN A 134 18.81 9.80 11.31
C ASN A 134 18.55 11.06 10.47
N THR A 135 18.99 11.08 9.22
CA THR A 135 18.66 12.19 8.30
C THR A 135 17.14 12.35 8.20
N ALA A 136 16.42 11.27 7.89
CA ALA A 136 14.96 11.26 7.78
C ALA A 136 14.25 11.77 9.04
N ALA A 137 14.61 11.22 10.20
CA ALA A 137 14.06 11.63 11.49
C ALA A 137 14.32 13.11 11.81
N ASN A 138 15.54 13.58 11.53
CA ASN A 138 15.91 14.96 11.76
C ASN A 138 15.11 15.93 10.89
N VAL A 139 14.84 15.56 9.62
CA VAL A 139 14.00 16.39 8.73
C VAL A 139 12.57 16.44 9.29
N PHE A 140 11.98 15.31 9.66
CA PHE A 140 10.66 15.28 10.29
C PHE A 140 10.57 16.17 11.53
N TYR A 141 11.54 16.05 12.45
CA TYR A 141 11.57 16.86 13.65
C TYR A 141 11.77 18.35 13.36
N LYS A 142 12.61 18.73 12.40
CA LYS A 142 12.77 20.12 11.97
C LYS A 142 11.48 20.69 11.37
N MET A 143 10.75 19.90 10.59
CA MET A 143 9.47 20.31 10.01
C MET A 143 8.43 20.56 11.10
N VAL A 144 8.30 19.66 12.09
CA VAL A 144 7.41 19.88 13.24
C VAL A 144 7.83 21.09 14.06
N LYS A 145 9.13 21.21 14.40
CA LYS A 145 9.67 22.30 15.21
C LYS A 145 9.60 23.67 14.54
N ALA A 146 9.48 23.73 13.21
CA ALA A 146 9.32 24.97 12.47
C ALA A 146 7.91 25.58 12.61
N GLU A 147 6.93 24.81 13.08
CA GLU A 147 5.54 25.23 13.18
C GLU A 147 5.19 25.60 14.64
N GLU A 148 5.07 26.90 14.94
CA GLU A 148 4.79 27.40 16.31
C GLU A 148 3.43 26.95 16.88
N ASN A 149 2.51 26.50 16.02
CA ASN A 149 1.17 26.07 16.42
C ASN A 149 1.07 24.56 16.74
N ILE A 150 2.19 23.83 16.70
CA ILE A 150 2.23 22.40 17.05
C ILE A 150 2.80 22.22 18.46
N ASP A 151 1.98 21.68 19.36
CA ASP A 151 2.47 21.06 20.58
C ASP A 151 2.71 19.57 20.30
N LEU A 152 3.97 19.13 20.42
CA LEU A 152 4.36 17.73 20.27
C LEU A 152 4.32 17.01 21.63
N LEU A 153 3.71 15.83 21.70
CA LEU A 153 3.71 14.97 22.87
C LEU A 153 4.20 13.56 22.53
N MET A 154 5.41 13.23 22.97
CA MET A 154 6.01 11.90 22.83
C MET A 154 5.88 11.08 24.12
N GLY A 155 6.17 9.78 24.03
CA GLY A 155 6.28 8.90 25.21
C GLY A 155 4.96 8.77 25.96
N THR A 156 3.87 8.47 25.27
CA THR A 156 2.57 8.19 25.91
C THR A 156 2.40 6.68 26.16
N ARG A 157 1.62 6.34 27.20
CA ARG A 157 1.25 4.96 27.53
C ARG A 157 -0.04 4.52 26.84
N SER A 158 -0.97 5.44 26.65
CA SER A 158 -2.23 5.17 25.97
C SER A 158 -2.86 6.45 25.42
N MET A 159 -3.70 6.24 24.41
CA MET A 159 -4.50 7.26 23.75
C MET A 159 -5.89 6.69 23.49
N GLU A 160 -6.93 7.37 23.93
CA GLU A 160 -8.33 6.94 23.74
C GLU A 160 -9.16 8.12 23.21
N PRO A 161 -10.04 7.91 22.22
CA PRO A 161 -10.94 8.96 21.77
C PRO A 161 -11.98 9.30 22.84
N LEU A 162 -12.24 10.59 23.04
CA LEU A 162 -13.44 11.06 23.74
C LEU A 162 -14.61 11.00 22.75
N ALA A 163 -15.22 9.82 22.61
CA ALA A 163 -16.28 9.55 21.67
C ALA A 163 -17.64 9.32 22.35
N SER A 164 -18.72 9.75 21.70
CA SER A 164 -20.09 9.50 22.15
C SER A 164 -20.99 9.14 20.97
N GLU A 165 -21.83 8.14 21.16
CA GLU A 165 -22.82 7.72 20.16
C GLU A 165 -24.07 8.58 20.27
N SER A 166 -24.59 9.04 19.12
CA SER A 166 -25.85 9.75 19.04
C SER A 166 -27.02 8.81 18.73
N ALA A 167 -28.26 9.32 18.85
CA ALA A 167 -29.46 8.48 18.75
C ALA A 167 -29.69 7.82 17.38
N ASP A 168 -29.01 8.29 16.33
CA ASP A 168 -29.05 7.74 14.97
C ASP A 168 -27.94 6.71 14.69
N GLY A 169 -27.13 6.36 15.70
CA GLY A 169 -26.04 5.39 15.59
C GLY A 169 -24.73 5.97 15.04
N ILE A 170 -24.65 7.29 14.84
CA ILE A 170 -23.42 7.97 14.47
C ILE A 170 -22.65 8.38 15.72
N TRP A 171 -21.38 7.98 15.78
CA TRP A 171 -20.44 8.38 16.81
C TRP A 171 -19.86 9.75 16.51
N LYS A 172 -19.54 10.50 17.56
CA LYS A 172 -18.85 11.79 17.45
C LYS A 172 -17.65 11.82 18.38
N VAL A 173 -16.48 12.13 17.82
CA VAL A 173 -15.26 12.39 18.58
C VAL A 173 -15.19 13.87 18.96
N SER A 174 -14.87 14.15 20.23
CA SER A 174 -14.74 15.52 20.77
C SER A 174 -13.36 15.85 21.34
N GLY A 175 -12.40 14.93 21.20
CA GLY A 175 -11.08 15.06 21.78
C GLY A 175 -10.46 13.70 22.09
N MET A 176 -9.44 13.68 22.94
CA MET A 176 -8.74 12.46 23.37
C MET A 176 -8.41 12.48 24.85
N ARG A 177 -8.45 11.31 25.48
CA ARG A 177 -7.80 11.02 26.76
C ARG A 177 -6.42 10.44 26.47
N ILE A 178 -5.38 11.03 27.05
CA ILE A 178 -3.99 10.64 26.86
C ILE A 178 -3.38 10.36 28.23
N VAL A 179 -2.72 9.21 28.38
CA VAL A 179 -1.92 8.90 29.56
C VAL A 179 -0.45 9.05 29.19
N THR A 180 0.25 10.00 29.77
CA THR A 180 1.68 10.26 29.52
C THR A 180 2.57 9.17 30.12
N GLY A 181 3.85 9.15 29.73
CA GLY A 181 4.86 8.21 30.20
C GLY A 181 5.08 8.23 31.71
N ASP A 182 4.89 9.37 32.37
CA ASP A 182 4.94 9.52 33.83
C ASP A 182 3.60 9.19 34.53
N GLY A 183 2.55 8.90 33.77
CA GLY A 183 1.24 8.48 34.27
C GLY A 183 0.25 9.61 34.51
N GLN A 184 0.53 10.83 34.06
CA GLN A 184 -0.44 11.91 34.06
C GLN A 184 -1.56 11.62 33.05
N GLU A 185 -2.80 11.78 33.47
CA GLU A 185 -3.97 11.69 32.60
C GLU A 185 -4.37 13.09 32.12
N LEU A 186 -4.45 13.24 30.80
CA LEU A 186 -4.82 14.47 30.10
C LEU A 186 -6.12 14.20 29.34
N GLU A 187 -7.17 14.94 29.63
CA GLU A 187 -8.35 15.02 28.75
C GLU A 187 -8.24 16.30 27.92
N VAL A 188 -8.08 16.14 26.61
CA VAL A 188 -7.84 17.23 25.67
C VAL A 188 -8.99 17.29 24.68
N ALA A 189 -9.68 18.43 24.62
CA ALA A 189 -10.78 18.65 23.68
C ALA A 189 -10.25 19.04 22.29
N ALA A 190 -10.96 18.63 21.24
CA ALA A 190 -10.66 19.06 19.87
C ALA A 190 -11.91 19.11 18.99
N GLN A 191 -11.87 19.98 17.97
CA GLN A 191 -12.94 20.05 16.97
C GLN A 191 -12.78 18.94 15.92
N ALA A 192 -11.53 18.57 15.62
CA ALA A 192 -11.19 17.48 14.73
C ALA A 192 -10.12 16.57 15.35
N VAL A 193 -10.23 15.28 15.07
CA VAL A 193 -9.16 14.30 15.30
C VAL A 193 -8.76 13.69 13.97
N ILE A 194 -7.45 13.56 13.74
CA ILE A 194 -6.88 12.83 12.61
C ILE A 194 -6.19 11.60 13.19
N ASP A 195 -6.74 10.43 12.91
CA ASP A 195 -6.12 9.15 13.23
C ASP A 195 -5.09 8.81 12.16
N ALA A 196 -3.82 8.95 12.54
CA ALA A 196 -2.65 8.53 11.79
C ALA A 196 -1.92 7.39 12.51
N THR A 197 -2.59 6.70 13.44
CA THR A 197 -2.04 5.48 14.03
C THR A 197 -1.97 4.41 12.96
N GLN A 198 -0.95 3.56 13.01
CA GLN A 198 -0.70 2.60 11.93
C GLN A 198 -1.86 1.61 11.71
N ASP A 199 -2.65 1.33 12.74
CA ASP A 199 -3.72 0.31 12.74
C ASP A 199 -5.13 0.92 12.88
N GLY A 200 -5.26 2.24 12.78
CA GLY A 200 -6.53 2.96 12.93
C GLY A 200 -7.15 2.77 14.31
N ASP A 201 -6.33 2.78 15.36
CA ASP A 201 -6.73 2.44 16.73
C ASP A 201 -7.72 3.46 17.31
N ILE A 202 -7.57 4.74 16.98
CA ILE A 202 -8.48 5.79 17.45
C ILE A 202 -9.83 5.64 16.76
N ALA A 203 -9.84 5.35 15.46
CA ALA A 203 -11.06 5.10 14.70
C ALA A 203 -11.80 3.86 15.20
N ALA A 204 -11.08 2.75 15.39
CA ALA A 204 -11.66 1.51 15.92
C ALA A 204 -12.24 1.73 17.33
N ALA A 205 -11.51 2.42 18.21
CA ALA A 205 -11.99 2.74 19.56
C ALA A 205 -13.17 3.73 19.57
N ALA A 206 -13.29 4.57 18.53
CA ALA A 206 -14.40 5.51 18.36
C ALA A 206 -15.66 4.88 17.71
N GLY A 207 -15.66 3.58 17.44
CA GLY A 207 -16.80 2.88 16.84
C GLY A 207 -16.83 2.89 15.31
N ALA A 208 -15.72 3.22 14.64
CA ALA A 208 -15.61 3.07 13.19
C ALA A 208 -15.71 1.59 12.81
N THR A 209 -16.56 1.28 11.83
CA THR A 209 -16.60 -0.06 11.23
C THR A 209 -15.39 -0.29 10.33
N TYR A 210 -14.85 -1.51 10.30
CA TYR A 210 -13.68 -1.87 9.48
C TYR A 210 -13.74 -3.33 9.04
N THR A 211 -12.92 -3.67 8.05
CA THR A 211 -12.57 -5.07 7.71
C THR A 211 -11.15 -5.37 8.14
N LEU A 212 -10.85 -6.62 8.51
CA LEU A 212 -9.50 -7.05 8.87
C LEU A 212 -8.82 -7.79 7.71
N GLY A 213 -7.61 -7.37 7.35
CA GLY A 213 -6.81 -8.02 6.31
C GLY A 213 -7.61 -8.18 5.02
N ARG A 214 -7.79 -9.42 4.58
CA ARG A 214 -8.50 -9.80 3.34
C ARG A 214 -9.93 -10.29 3.58
N GLU A 215 -10.57 -9.85 4.66
CA GLU A 215 -11.96 -10.19 4.97
C GLU A 215 -12.94 -9.76 3.87
N ASP A 216 -12.68 -8.64 3.20
CA ASP A 216 -13.46 -8.14 2.06
C ASP A 216 -13.48 -9.09 0.85
N ILE A 217 -12.49 -9.98 0.74
CA ILE A 217 -12.42 -11.05 -0.27
C ILE A 217 -12.50 -12.44 0.38
N GLY A 218 -13.24 -12.57 1.49
CA GLY A 218 -13.59 -13.84 2.11
C GLY A 218 -12.42 -14.60 2.76
N ASN A 219 -11.34 -13.89 3.10
CA ASN A 219 -10.13 -14.49 3.65
C ASN A 219 -9.57 -13.69 4.85
N GLY A 220 -10.42 -13.38 5.82
CA GLY A 220 -10.06 -12.55 6.99
C GLY A 220 -8.95 -13.14 7.87
N ASP A 221 -8.75 -14.47 7.84
CA ASP A 221 -7.67 -15.13 8.59
C ASP A 221 -6.30 -14.96 7.91
N ALA A 222 -6.26 -14.60 6.62
CA ALA A 222 -5.00 -14.41 5.91
C ALA A 222 -4.40 -13.04 6.22
N GLN A 223 -3.16 -13.07 6.72
CA GLN A 223 -2.37 -11.89 7.03
C GLN A 223 -1.12 -11.89 6.18
N MET A 224 -0.80 -10.75 5.55
CA MET A 224 0.49 -10.59 4.89
C MET A 224 1.62 -10.73 5.90
N ALA A 225 2.74 -11.30 5.47
CA ALA A 225 3.93 -11.38 6.30
C ALA A 225 4.34 -10.01 6.83
N VAL A 226 4.70 -9.97 8.11
CA VAL A 226 5.42 -8.83 8.69
C VAL A 226 6.90 -8.97 8.40
N THR A 227 7.64 -7.88 8.49
CA THR A 227 9.10 -7.90 8.30
C THR A 227 9.83 -7.28 9.46
N LEU A 228 10.84 -7.99 9.99
CA LEU A 228 11.86 -7.39 10.83
C LEU A 228 13.03 -6.96 9.95
N VAL A 229 13.27 -5.66 9.87
CA VAL A 229 14.45 -5.11 9.20
C VAL A 229 15.67 -5.31 10.10
N PHE A 230 16.83 -5.61 9.51
CA PHE A 230 18.10 -5.72 10.23
C PHE A 230 19.22 -5.01 9.48
N ALA A 231 20.19 -4.52 10.23
CA ALA A 231 21.30 -3.73 9.71
C ALA A 231 22.59 -4.56 9.63
N LEU A 232 23.34 -4.39 8.55
CA LEU A 232 24.70 -4.89 8.42
C LEU A 232 25.70 -3.75 8.45
N LYS A 233 26.82 -3.92 9.14
CA LYS A 233 27.95 -2.95 9.18
C LYS A 233 29.13 -3.43 8.34
N GLY A 234 30.02 -2.49 8.02
CA GLY A 234 31.22 -2.75 7.22
C GLY A 234 31.03 -2.46 5.73
N MET A 235 29.97 -1.72 5.38
CA MET A 235 29.70 -1.36 3.99
C MET A 235 30.70 -0.32 3.50
N THR A 236 31.54 -0.72 2.54
CA THR A 236 32.46 0.19 1.85
C THR A 236 31.95 0.50 0.45
N GLN A 237 32.43 1.58 -0.17
CA GLN A 237 32.07 1.88 -1.57
C GLN A 237 32.40 0.73 -2.52
N SER A 238 33.54 0.05 -2.32
CA SER A 238 33.91 -1.11 -3.15
C SER A 238 32.96 -2.30 -3.02
N ILE A 239 32.39 -2.52 -1.82
CA ILE A 239 31.38 -3.56 -1.63
C ILE A 239 30.07 -3.12 -2.28
N TRP A 240 29.64 -1.87 -2.08
CA TRP A 240 28.43 -1.33 -2.71
C TRP A 240 28.47 -1.47 -4.23
N ASP A 241 29.57 -1.04 -4.87
CA ASP A 241 29.75 -1.16 -6.33
C ASP A 241 29.76 -2.62 -6.83
N SER A 242 30.05 -3.58 -5.94
CA SER A 242 30.01 -5.00 -6.30
C SER A 242 28.59 -5.54 -6.43
N PHE A 243 27.61 -4.99 -5.70
CA PHE A 243 26.20 -5.37 -5.83
C PHE A 243 25.68 -5.14 -7.25
N GLY A 244 26.07 -4.05 -7.89
CA GLY A 244 25.68 -3.74 -9.28
C GLY A 244 26.24 -4.71 -10.34
N LYS A 245 27.11 -5.64 -9.96
CA LYS A 245 27.64 -6.71 -10.82
C LYS A 245 26.91 -8.03 -10.60
N HIS A 246 26.08 -8.13 -9.57
CA HIS A 246 25.30 -9.33 -9.29
C HIS A 246 24.16 -9.45 -10.32
N PRO A 247 23.91 -10.64 -10.90
CA PRO A 247 22.81 -10.84 -11.82
C PRO A 247 21.46 -10.51 -11.18
N ASP A 248 20.54 -9.97 -11.98
CA ASP A 248 19.16 -9.64 -11.58
C ASP A 248 19.08 -8.71 -10.37
N THR A 249 20.08 -7.83 -10.20
CA THR A 249 20.14 -6.79 -9.18
C THR A 249 20.17 -5.41 -9.81
N GLY A 250 19.32 -4.51 -9.31
CA GLY A 250 19.38 -3.07 -9.57
C GLY A 250 20.06 -2.34 -8.42
N ILE A 251 20.68 -1.19 -8.73
CA ILE A 251 21.40 -0.38 -7.75
C ILE A 251 21.41 1.10 -8.17
N ASP A 252 21.35 1.98 -7.18
CA ASP A 252 21.71 3.39 -7.29
C ASP A 252 22.68 3.78 -6.13
N ALA A 253 22.89 5.08 -5.88
CA ALA A 253 23.80 5.52 -4.81
C ALA A 253 23.39 5.08 -3.40
N MET A 254 22.08 4.90 -3.16
CA MET A 254 21.48 4.65 -1.86
C MET A 254 20.67 3.36 -1.78
N SER A 255 20.12 2.83 -2.88
CA SER A 255 19.31 1.62 -2.90
C SER A 255 19.97 0.50 -3.70
N ALA A 256 19.77 -0.75 -3.28
CA ALA A 256 19.99 -1.93 -4.11
C ALA A 256 18.83 -2.92 -3.93
N TRP A 257 18.40 -3.59 -4.99
CA TRP A 257 17.28 -4.53 -4.95
C TRP A 257 17.52 -5.71 -5.88
N GLY A 258 16.92 -6.86 -5.59
CA GLY A 258 17.06 -8.06 -6.41
C GLY A 258 17.57 -9.24 -5.59
N PHE A 259 18.72 -9.80 -5.97
CA PHE A 259 19.29 -11.01 -5.33
C PHE A 259 18.25 -12.14 -5.23
N PRO A 260 17.65 -12.58 -6.36
CA PRO A 260 16.53 -13.51 -6.34
C PRO A 260 16.87 -14.87 -5.71
N SER A 261 18.15 -15.25 -5.66
CA SER A 261 18.62 -16.47 -5.01
C SER A 261 18.59 -16.39 -3.48
N ALA A 262 18.46 -15.22 -2.87
CA ALA A 262 18.35 -15.07 -1.41
C ALA A 262 17.14 -15.83 -0.84
N LYS A 263 16.10 -16.02 -1.66
CA LYS A 263 14.91 -16.83 -1.32
C LYS A 263 15.21 -18.32 -1.07
N ASN A 264 16.40 -18.78 -1.44
CA ASN A 264 16.84 -20.16 -1.22
C ASN A 264 17.36 -20.38 0.22
N TYR A 265 17.35 -19.35 1.07
CA TYR A 265 17.60 -19.50 2.49
C TYR A 265 16.60 -20.47 3.14
N GLU A 266 17.13 -21.49 3.81
CA GLU A 266 16.33 -22.41 4.63
C GLU A 266 16.31 -21.92 6.07
N SER A 267 15.12 -21.54 6.54
CA SER A 267 14.95 -21.06 7.91
C SER A 267 15.04 -22.19 8.94
N SER A 268 15.39 -21.83 10.17
CA SER A 268 15.20 -22.70 11.34
C SER A 268 13.75 -23.07 11.64
N ASN A 269 12.80 -22.28 11.13
CA ASN A 269 11.37 -22.56 11.16
C ASN A 269 10.74 -22.20 9.80
N PRO A 270 10.83 -23.09 8.80
CA PRO A 270 10.41 -22.80 7.42
C PRO A 270 8.93 -22.45 7.25
N GLU A 271 8.07 -22.82 8.21
CA GLU A 271 6.65 -22.47 8.17
C GLU A 271 6.40 -21.02 8.63
N ARG A 272 7.32 -20.46 9.43
CA ARG A 272 7.19 -19.14 10.06
C ARG A 272 8.10 -18.08 9.46
N VAL A 273 9.26 -18.44 8.90
CA VAL A 273 10.19 -17.46 8.33
C VAL A 273 10.67 -17.87 6.95
N LYS A 274 10.75 -16.88 6.05
CA LYS A 274 11.29 -17.02 4.69
C LYS A 274 12.00 -15.74 4.29
N LEU A 275 13.04 -15.86 3.46
CA LEU A 275 13.59 -14.70 2.77
C LEU A 275 12.91 -14.52 1.42
N ARG A 276 12.67 -13.26 1.07
CA ARG A 276 12.42 -12.84 -0.31
C ARG A 276 13.71 -12.31 -0.96
N GLY A 277 13.61 -11.86 -2.21
CA GLY A 277 14.68 -11.06 -2.82
C GLY A 277 15.03 -9.85 -1.94
N LEU A 278 16.30 -9.48 -1.91
CA LEU A 278 16.78 -8.43 -1.03
C LEU A 278 16.32 -7.06 -1.54
N ASN A 279 15.87 -6.22 -0.61
CA ASN A 279 15.77 -4.78 -0.78
C ASN A 279 16.68 -4.17 0.29
N ILE A 280 17.64 -3.36 -0.16
CA ILE A 280 18.77 -2.89 0.61
C ILE A 280 18.81 -1.37 0.55
N GLY A 281 18.70 -0.71 1.71
CA GLY A 281 18.86 0.73 1.82
C GLY A 281 20.16 1.09 2.52
N ARG A 282 20.97 1.92 1.89
CA ARG A 282 22.27 2.39 2.41
C ARG A 282 22.09 3.47 3.45
N GLN A 283 22.94 3.46 4.46
CA GLN A 283 23.06 4.53 5.46
C GLN A 283 24.36 5.32 5.28
N ASN A 284 24.47 6.45 5.98
CA ASN A 284 25.62 7.34 5.91
C ASN A 284 26.72 7.01 6.94
N ASP A 285 26.63 5.85 7.61
CA ASP A 285 27.54 5.40 8.65
C ASP A 285 28.15 4.02 8.41
N ASP A 286 28.36 3.68 7.12
CA ASP A 286 28.90 2.40 6.66
C ASP A 286 28.03 1.19 7.05
N THR A 287 26.74 1.42 7.31
CA THR A 287 25.73 0.38 7.47
C THR A 287 24.76 0.32 6.28
N ILE A 288 24.10 -0.82 6.13
CA ILE A 288 22.98 -1.04 5.20
C ILE A 288 21.83 -1.72 5.94
N LEU A 289 20.60 -1.45 5.52
CA LEU A 289 19.40 -2.09 6.04
C LEU A 289 18.90 -3.13 5.06
N ILE A 290 18.53 -4.31 5.57
CA ILE A 290 18.01 -5.43 4.79
C ILE A 290 16.52 -5.62 5.09
N ASN A 291 15.68 -5.29 4.11
CA ASN A 291 14.24 -5.53 4.15
C ASN A 291 13.88 -6.76 3.32
N ALA A 292 14.03 -7.95 3.90
CA ALA A 292 13.79 -9.22 3.20
C ALA A 292 13.22 -10.36 4.06
N MET A 293 13.20 -10.22 5.38
CA MET A 293 12.75 -11.27 6.30
C MET A 293 11.23 -11.26 6.40
N HIS A 294 10.55 -12.26 5.86
CA HIS A 294 9.12 -12.45 6.07
C HIS A 294 8.89 -13.33 7.28
N ILE A 295 8.02 -12.88 8.19
CA ILE A 295 7.55 -13.61 9.36
C ILE A 295 6.04 -13.80 9.22
N PHE A 296 5.58 -15.05 9.24
CA PHE A 296 4.19 -15.44 8.95
C PHE A 296 3.38 -15.74 10.20
N GLY A 297 2.04 -15.67 10.07
CA GLY A 297 1.09 -16.00 11.13
C GLY A 297 1.11 -15.01 12.28
N ILE A 298 1.32 -13.72 11.98
CA ILE A 298 1.44 -12.66 12.97
C ILE A 298 0.22 -11.76 12.90
N ASN A 299 -0.54 -11.72 14.01
CA ASN A 299 -1.66 -10.81 14.14
C ASN A 299 -1.15 -9.41 14.54
N PRO A 300 -1.28 -8.39 13.67
CA PRO A 300 -0.75 -7.07 13.95
C PRO A 300 -1.46 -6.34 15.09
N LEU A 301 -2.67 -6.78 15.44
CA LEU A 301 -3.50 -6.19 16.49
C LEU A 301 -3.31 -6.86 17.86
N ASP A 302 -2.50 -7.92 17.93
CA ASP A 302 -2.19 -8.62 19.18
C ASP A 302 -0.74 -8.31 19.62
N PRO A 303 -0.54 -7.54 20.69
CA PRO A 303 0.79 -7.23 21.22
C PRO A 303 1.63 -8.47 21.53
N ALA A 304 1.02 -9.58 21.94
CA ALA A 304 1.74 -10.83 22.18
C ALA A 304 2.27 -11.45 20.89
N SER A 305 1.49 -11.38 19.79
CA SER A 305 1.89 -11.84 18.47
C SER A 305 3.00 -10.97 17.87
N ILE A 306 2.94 -9.64 18.06
CA ILE A 306 4.03 -8.73 17.69
C ILE A 306 5.32 -9.07 18.44
N LYS A 307 5.23 -9.31 19.75
CA LYS A 307 6.39 -9.71 20.56
C LYS A 307 6.98 -11.04 20.08
N GLU A 308 6.14 -12.03 19.78
CA GLU A 308 6.58 -13.32 19.23
C GLU A 308 7.35 -13.13 17.92
N ALA A 309 6.84 -12.30 17.01
CA ALA A 309 7.49 -12.00 15.74
C ALA A 309 8.86 -11.33 15.92
N LEU A 310 8.99 -10.41 16.87
CA LEU A 310 10.28 -9.81 17.23
C LEU A 310 11.26 -10.87 17.77
N GLU A 311 10.81 -11.76 18.65
CA GLU A 311 11.66 -12.85 19.18
C GLU A 311 12.14 -13.80 18.07
N ILE A 312 11.23 -14.19 17.15
CA ILE A 312 11.55 -15.00 15.97
C ILE A 312 12.57 -14.30 15.09
N GLY A 313 12.31 -13.05 14.71
CA GLY A 313 13.18 -12.30 13.80
C GLY A 313 14.56 -12.06 14.37
N ASN A 314 14.65 -11.73 15.66
CA ASN A 314 15.93 -11.53 16.37
C ASN A 314 16.76 -12.83 16.43
N ALA A 315 16.11 -13.98 16.65
CA ALA A 315 16.80 -15.26 16.65
C ALA A 315 17.25 -15.69 15.25
N GLU A 316 16.54 -15.27 14.21
CA GLU A 316 16.80 -15.68 12.83
C GLU A 316 17.79 -14.76 12.09
N ALA A 317 17.85 -13.46 12.42
CA ALA A 317 18.72 -12.50 11.76
C ALA A 317 20.19 -12.97 11.66
N PRO A 318 20.86 -13.45 12.74
CA PRO A 318 22.24 -13.93 12.64
C PRO A 318 22.44 -15.09 11.67
N ARG A 319 21.43 -15.98 11.53
CA ARG A 319 21.48 -17.12 10.61
C ARG A 319 21.34 -16.67 9.16
N ILE A 320 20.44 -15.72 8.92
CA ILE A 320 20.30 -15.07 7.62
C ILE A 320 21.62 -14.39 7.24
N VAL A 321 22.26 -13.66 8.15
CA VAL A 321 23.56 -13.02 7.86
C VAL A 321 24.62 -14.05 7.48
N GLU A 322 24.73 -15.16 8.23
CA GLU A 322 25.70 -16.22 7.90
C GLU A 322 25.41 -16.86 6.53
N TYR A 323 24.14 -17.09 6.21
CA TYR A 323 23.74 -17.55 4.88
C TYR A 323 24.13 -16.55 3.77
N LEU A 324 23.88 -15.25 3.97
CA LEU A 324 24.24 -14.24 3.00
C LEU A 324 25.76 -14.20 2.76
N LYS A 325 26.56 -14.29 3.83
CA LYS A 325 28.03 -14.31 3.77
C LYS A 325 28.59 -15.53 3.02
N THR A 326 27.94 -16.68 3.14
CA THR A 326 28.36 -17.92 2.49
C THR A 326 27.88 -18.01 1.04
N THR A 327 26.75 -17.39 0.72
CA THR A 327 26.10 -17.46 -0.60
C THR A 327 26.57 -16.36 -1.54
N PHE A 328 26.76 -15.14 -1.03
CA PHE A 328 27.09 -13.95 -1.82
C PHE A 328 28.48 -13.44 -1.43
N THR A 329 29.39 -13.43 -2.40
CA THR A 329 30.78 -12.97 -2.19
C THR A 329 30.87 -11.54 -1.68
N GLU A 330 29.90 -10.71 -2.09
CA GLU A 330 29.75 -9.30 -1.78
C GLU A 330 29.41 -9.08 -0.30
N PHE A 331 28.81 -10.06 0.37
CA PHE A 331 28.40 -9.97 1.78
C PHE A 331 29.45 -10.52 2.74
N LYS A 332 30.51 -11.17 2.25
CA LYS A 332 31.47 -11.96 3.05
C LYS A 332 32.06 -11.20 4.26
N ASP A 333 32.36 -9.91 4.08
CA ASP A 333 33.01 -9.07 5.10
C ASP A 333 32.00 -8.22 5.90
N LEU A 334 30.70 -8.37 5.66
CA LEU A 334 29.65 -7.70 6.41
C LEU A 334 29.31 -8.47 7.69
N GLU A 335 28.90 -7.73 8.71
CA GLU A 335 28.50 -8.28 10.01
C GLU A 335 27.14 -7.73 10.42
N LEU A 336 26.36 -8.51 11.18
CA LEU A 336 25.15 -8.02 11.81
C LEU A 336 25.50 -6.87 12.77
N ALA A 337 24.84 -5.72 12.60
CA ALA A 337 24.99 -4.57 13.46
C ALA A 337 23.90 -4.55 14.53
N TYR A 338 22.63 -4.56 14.10
CA TYR A 338 21.45 -4.52 14.96
C TYR A 338 20.19 -4.93 14.19
N THR A 339 19.09 -5.10 14.91
CA THR A 339 17.71 -5.25 14.40
C THR A 339 16.89 -4.06 14.87
N PHE A 340 15.78 -3.78 14.19
CA PHE A 340 14.88 -2.69 14.57
C PHE A 340 13.89 -3.13 15.65
N ASP A 341 13.38 -2.17 16.44
CA ASP A 341 12.49 -2.43 17.56
C ASP A 341 11.01 -2.53 17.13
N GLU A 342 10.70 -2.12 15.91
CA GLU A 342 9.35 -2.18 15.34
C GLU A 342 9.30 -3.03 14.07
N LEU A 343 8.24 -3.82 13.93
CA LEU A 343 8.00 -4.62 12.74
C LEU A 343 7.41 -3.75 11.63
N TYR A 344 7.87 -4.00 10.40
CA TYR A 344 7.14 -3.57 9.22
C TYR A 344 5.89 -4.43 9.04
N VAL A 345 4.78 -3.93 9.56
CA VAL A 345 3.42 -4.43 9.31
C VAL A 345 2.85 -3.73 8.08
N ARG A 346 2.40 -4.52 7.10
CA ARG A 346 1.88 -3.99 5.84
C ARG A 346 0.38 -3.71 5.87
N GLU A 347 -0.37 -4.52 6.60
CA GLU A 347 -1.82 -4.58 6.54
C GLU A 347 -2.41 -4.96 7.89
N SER A 348 -3.52 -4.32 8.27
CA SER A 348 -4.31 -4.68 9.46
C SER A 348 -5.78 -4.32 9.24
N ARG A 349 -6.28 -3.21 9.80
CA ARG A 349 -7.66 -2.74 9.62
C ARG A 349 -7.77 -1.87 8.38
N HIS A 350 -8.88 -2.02 7.68
CA HIS A 350 -9.32 -1.10 6.62
C HIS A 350 -10.63 -0.45 7.07
N ILE A 351 -10.59 0.83 7.43
CA ILE A 351 -11.77 1.56 7.91
C ILE A 351 -12.82 1.65 6.79
N GLN A 352 -14.10 1.49 7.12
CA GLN A 352 -15.20 1.75 6.19
C GLN A 352 -15.55 3.24 6.21
N GLY A 353 -15.17 3.93 5.14
CA GLY A 353 -15.43 5.34 4.94
C GLY A 353 -16.66 5.61 4.08
N GLU A 354 -16.89 6.89 3.79
CA GLU A 354 -17.91 7.35 2.84
C GLU A 354 -17.63 6.87 1.40
N TYR A 355 -16.40 6.42 1.12
CA TYR A 355 -16.02 5.72 -0.10
C TYR A 355 -14.89 4.71 0.22
N ARG A 356 -14.99 3.48 -0.32
CA ARG A 356 -13.87 2.51 -0.33
C ARG A 356 -13.22 2.54 -1.70
N LEU A 357 -11.90 2.75 -1.76
CA LEU A 357 -11.15 2.61 -3.00
C LEU A 357 -11.14 1.14 -3.44
N THR A 358 -11.45 0.87 -4.70
CA THR A 358 -11.65 -0.49 -5.23
C THR A 358 -10.64 -0.84 -6.33
N MET A 359 -10.52 -2.13 -6.68
CA MET A 359 -9.75 -2.52 -7.88
C MET A 359 -10.35 -1.98 -9.19
N ALA A 360 -11.67 -1.72 -9.24
CA ALA A 360 -12.29 -1.10 -10.40
C ALA A 360 -11.76 0.33 -10.63
N ASP A 361 -11.55 1.10 -9.55
CA ASP A 361 -10.94 2.43 -9.61
C ASP A 361 -9.52 2.38 -10.18
N LEU A 362 -8.70 1.44 -9.69
CA LEU A 362 -7.32 1.29 -10.15
C LEU A 362 -7.26 0.80 -11.60
N LEU A 363 -8.04 -0.22 -11.98
CA LEU A 363 -8.08 -0.73 -13.36
C LEU A 363 -8.50 0.35 -14.36
N ALA A 364 -9.50 1.14 -13.98
CA ALA A 364 -10.00 2.25 -14.79
C ALA A 364 -9.04 3.45 -14.80
N ASN A 365 -8.00 3.46 -13.95
CA ASN A 365 -7.17 4.63 -13.69
C ASN A 365 -8.05 5.85 -13.39
N ARG A 366 -9.04 5.64 -12.52
CA ARG A 366 -10.16 6.56 -12.33
C ARG A 366 -9.68 7.84 -11.64
N ASP A 367 -10.09 8.98 -12.19
CA ASP A 367 -10.04 10.25 -11.48
C ASP A 367 -11.33 10.46 -10.68
N HIS A 368 -11.23 11.21 -9.60
CA HIS A 368 -12.36 11.51 -8.73
C HIS A 368 -12.55 13.02 -8.66
N TRP A 369 -13.82 13.47 -8.68
CA TRP A 369 -14.15 14.88 -8.49
C TRP A 369 -13.63 15.41 -7.15
N ASP A 370 -13.46 14.49 -6.18
CA ASP A 370 -12.92 14.72 -4.86
C ASP A 370 -11.53 14.12 -4.63
N ALA A 371 -10.75 13.86 -5.69
CA ALA A 371 -9.36 13.42 -5.53
C ALA A 371 -8.56 14.43 -4.70
N ILE A 372 -7.88 13.97 -3.65
CA ILE A 372 -7.00 14.80 -2.81
C ILE A 372 -5.53 14.37 -2.89
N ALA A 373 -5.26 13.25 -3.57
CA ALA A 373 -3.94 12.77 -3.93
C ALA A 373 -4.05 11.82 -5.13
N TYR A 374 -2.91 11.47 -5.73
CA TYR A 374 -2.83 10.49 -6.81
C TYR A 374 -1.80 9.41 -6.49
N GLY A 375 -2.13 8.16 -6.81
CA GLY A 375 -1.25 7.00 -6.71
C GLY A 375 -0.94 6.40 -8.07
N SER A 376 0.17 5.66 -8.16
CA SER A 376 0.58 4.89 -9.34
C SER A 376 1.50 3.71 -9.02
N TYR A 377 1.77 3.44 -7.73
CA TYR A 377 2.55 2.28 -7.31
C TYR A 377 1.85 0.97 -7.70
N ASP A 378 2.64 -0.08 -7.94
CA ASP A 378 2.13 -1.40 -8.24
C ASP A 378 1.22 -1.91 -7.12
N VAL A 379 0.18 -2.68 -7.48
CA VAL A 379 -0.63 -3.41 -6.51
C VAL A 379 0.17 -4.62 -6.04
N ASP A 380 1.04 -4.38 -5.06
CA ASP A 380 1.96 -5.37 -4.50
C ASP A 380 1.27 -6.21 -3.41
N ILE A 381 1.02 -7.49 -3.73
CA ILE A 381 0.40 -8.45 -2.82
C ILE A 381 1.49 -9.31 -2.21
N GLN A 382 1.75 -9.10 -0.92
CA GLN A 382 2.81 -9.80 -0.21
C GLN A 382 2.35 -11.18 0.26
N ALA A 383 3.33 -12.07 0.44
CA ALA A 383 3.10 -13.45 0.81
C ALA A 383 2.36 -13.57 2.14
N ALA A 384 1.29 -14.37 2.17
CA ALA A 384 0.53 -14.65 3.39
C ALA A 384 0.97 -15.95 4.11
N SER A 385 1.79 -16.77 3.45
CA SER A 385 2.36 -17.99 4.04
C SER A 385 3.69 -18.37 3.36
N HIS A 386 4.40 -19.34 3.93
CA HIS A 386 5.65 -19.86 3.36
C HIS A 386 5.48 -20.52 1.97
N LEU A 387 4.27 -20.98 1.65
CA LEU A 387 3.90 -21.56 0.34
C LEU A 387 3.65 -20.49 -0.73
N ASP A 388 3.49 -19.24 -0.32
CA ASP A 388 3.29 -18.08 -1.18
C ASP A 388 4.62 -17.34 -1.40
N THR A 389 4.75 -16.66 -2.53
CA THR A 389 5.90 -15.80 -2.86
C THR A 389 5.52 -14.33 -2.95
N GLY A 390 4.22 -14.00 -2.90
CA GLY A 390 3.73 -12.69 -3.29
C GLY A 390 3.88 -12.44 -4.79
N TYR A 391 3.22 -11.38 -5.28
CA TYR A 391 3.26 -10.98 -6.68
C TYR A 391 2.63 -9.58 -6.87
N VAL A 392 2.93 -8.97 -8.01
CA VAL A 392 2.21 -7.77 -8.47
C VAL A 392 0.92 -8.18 -9.15
N LEU A 393 -0.20 -7.76 -8.58
CA LEU A 393 -1.53 -8.01 -9.11
C LEU A 393 -1.81 -7.16 -10.34
N TYR A 394 -1.43 -5.88 -10.31
CA TYR A 394 -1.74 -4.88 -11.34
C TYR A 394 -0.82 -3.66 -11.22
N SER A 395 -0.47 -3.04 -12.34
CA SER A 395 0.34 -1.82 -12.40
C SER A 395 -0.45 -0.62 -12.93
N PRO A 396 -1.00 0.26 -12.06
CA PRO A 396 -1.69 1.47 -12.49
C PRO A 396 -0.75 2.47 -13.18
N LYS A 397 -1.32 3.38 -13.97
CA LYS A 397 -0.61 4.57 -14.49
C LYS A 397 -0.79 5.75 -13.55
N GLN A 398 -2.03 6.04 -13.17
CA GLN A 398 -2.39 7.08 -12.21
C GLN A 398 -3.84 6.86 -11.80
N TYR A 399 -4.16 6.92 -10.51
CA TYR A 399 -5.53 6.89 -10.00
C TYR A 399 -5.72 7.94 -8.90
N GLY A 400 -6.91 8.50 -8.80
CA GLY A 400 -7.25 9.48 -7.76
C GLY A 400 -7.64 8.79 -6.46
N VAL A 401 -7.18 9.34 -5.33
CA VAL A 401 -7.66 8.96 -4.00
C VAL A 401 -8.70 9.99 -3.53
N PRO A 402 -9.99 9.64 -3.46
CA PRO A 402 -11.04 10.60 -3.11
C PRO A 402 -11.02 10.96 -1.61
N PHE A 403 -11.34 12.21 -1.27
CA PHE A 403 -11.43 12.67 0.14
C PHE A 403 -12.34 11.79 0.99
N ARG A 404 -13.41 11.24 0.40
CA ARG A 404 -14.32 10.30 1.06
C ARG A 404 -13.65 9.04 1.62
N THR A 405 -12.44 8.66 1.19
CA THR A 405 -11.70 7.53 1.79
C THR A 405 -11.14 7.85 3.17
N LEU A 406 -11.01 9.14 3.51
CA LEU A 406 -10.50 9.59 4.81
C LEU A 406 -11.61 9.75 5.85
N VAL A 407 -12.88 9.73 5.44
CA VAL A 407 -14.03 10.07 6.29
C VAL A 407 -14.74 8.79 6.73
N PRO A 408 -14.67 8.39 8.02
CA PRO A 408 -15.37 7.21 8.51
C PRO A 408 -16.89 7.33 8.38
N LYS A 409 -17.53 6.25 7.92
CA LYS A 409 -18.98 6.24 7.68
C LYS A 409 -19.82 6.39 8.95
N THR A 410 -19.33 5.84 10.06
CA THR A 410 -20.06 5.78 11.34
C THR A 410 -19.54 6.76 12.40
N VAL A 411 -18.51 7.57 12.09
CA VAL A 411 -17.88 8.48 13.06
C VAL A 411 -17.69 9.87 12.45
N ASP A 412 -18.24 10.89 13.09
CA ASP A 412 -18.04 12.30 12.76
C ASP A 412 -16.87 12.92 13.54
N HIS A 413 -16.34 14.04 13.01
CA HIS A 413 -15.20 14.79 13.57
C HIS A 413 -13.87 14.02 13.58
N LEU A 414 -13.81 12.90 12.87
CA LEU A 414 -12.64 12.05 12.72
C LEU A 414 -12.26 11.94 11.23
N LEU A 415 -10.97 12.04 10.93
CA LEU A 415 -10.39 11.58 9.66
C LEU A 415 -9.40 10.45 9.94
N VAL A 416 -9.24 9.53 8.98
CA VAL A 416 -8.27 8.43 9.05
C VAL A 416 -7.35 8.52 7.85
N VAL A 417 -6.04 8.51 8.09
CA VAL A 417 -5.00 8.59 7.05
C VAL A 417 -4.05 7.40 7.12
N GLY A 418 -3.17 7.27 6.13
CA GLY A 418 -2.20 6.17 6.07
C GLY A 418 -2.85 4.82 5.74
N ARG A 419 -2.16 3.73 6.12
CA ARG A 419 -2.55 2.36 5.70
C ARG A 419 -3.91 1.88 6.22
N ALA A 420 -4.45 2.51 7.26
CA ALA A 420 -5.77 2.17 7.82
C ALA A 420 -6.95 2.87 7.12
N ALA A 421 -6.70 3.83 6.22
CA ALA A 421 -7.74 4.56 5.50
C ALA A 421 -8.61 3.64 4.61
N SER A 422 -9.69 4.18 4.04
CA SER A 422 -10.74 3.37 3.45
C SER A 422 -10.43 2.81 2.06
N PHE A 423 -9.79 1.65 2.04
CA PHE A 423 -9.41 0.91 0.84
C PHE A 423 -9.87 -0.56 0.94
N ASP A 424 -10.26 -1.17 -0.17
CA ASP A 424 -10.33 -2.65 -0.25
C ASP A 424 -8.91 -3.24 -0.11
N SER A 425 -8.80 -4.50 0.32
CA SER A 425 -7.50 -5.13 0.65
C SER A 425 -6.57 -5.22 -0.55
N LEU A 426 -7.13 -5.37 -1.75
CA LEU A 426 -6.36 -5.41 -2.99
C LEU A 426 -5.80 -4.04 -3.40
N PRO A 427 -6.61 -2.97 -3.65
CA PRO A 427 -6.07 -1.66 -4.03
C PRO A 427 -5.21 -1.03 -2.93
N HIS A 428 -5.41 -1.39 -1.67
CA HIS A 428 -4.51 -1.04 -0.57
C HIS A 428 -3.04 -1.42 -0.84
N GLY A 429 -2.78 -2.52 -1.57
CA GLY A 429 -1.44 -2.92 -1.99
C GLY A 429 -0.67 -1.83 -2.76
N SER A 430 -1.39 -0.93 -3.42
CA SER A 430 -0.85 0.28 -4.05
C SER A 430 -0.99 1.53 -3.17
N ALA A 431 -2.17 1.72 -2.54
CA ALA A 431 -2.51 2.97 -1.87
C ALA A 431 -1.77 3.21 -0.55
N ARG A 432 -1.27 2.16 0.10
CA ARG A 432 -0.63 2.21 1.43
C ARG A 432 0.78 2.81 1.46
N VAL A 433 1.36 3.14 0.31
CA VAL A 433 2.76 3.60 0.24
C VAL A 433 2.90 4.99 0.86
N ILE A 434 3.99 5.20 1.61
CA ILE A 434 4.20 6.42 2.40
C ILE A 434 4.06 7.73 1.61
N PRO A 435 4.58 7.85 0.35
CA PRO A 435 4.40 9.10 -0.40
C PRO A 435 2.93 9.46 -0.63
N LEU A 436 2.07 8.47 -0.88
CA LEU A 436 0.63 8.68 -1.00
C LEU A 436 0.00 8.97 0.36
N GLY A 437 0.42 8.23 1.40
CA GLY A 437 0.03 8.48 2.77
C GLY A 437 0.26 9.94 3.20
N MET A 438 1.46 10.47 3.00
CA MET A 438 1.82 11.85 3.34
C MET A 438 0.96 12.87 2.59
N ALA A 439 0.69 12.63 1.30
CA ALA A 439 -0.21 13.46 0.51
C ALA A 439 -1.65 13.46 1.07
N THR A 440 -2.16 12.31 1.51
CA THR A 440 -3.47 12.23 2.18
C THR A 440 -3.46 12.88 3.57
N GLY A 441 -2.34 12.80 4.30
CA GLY A 441 -2.12 13.50 5.56
C GLY A 441 -2.20 15.01 5.38
N GLU A 442 -1.46 15.56 4.41
CA GLU A 442 -1.51 16.98 4.06
C GLU A 442 -2.95 17.44 3.73
N ALA A 443 -3.70 16.64 2.96
CA ALA A 443 -5.10 16.89 2.68
C ALA A 443 -5.99 16.90 3.93
N ALA A 444 -5.78 15.96 4.86
CA ALA A 444 -6.55 15.89 6.11
C ALA A 444 -6.33 17.13 7.00
N GLY A 445 -5.08 17.59 7.12
CA GLY A 445 -4.75 18.82 7.87
C GLY A 445 -5.41 20.07 7.30
N ALA A 446 -5.40 20.24 5.97
CA ALA A 446 -6.07 21.34 5.29
C ALA A 446 -7.61 21.25 5.39
N ALA A 447 -8.16 20.03 5.29
CA ALA A 447 -9.59 19.79 5.42
C ALA A 447 -10.11 20.16 6.82
N ALA A 448 -9.33 19.92 7.87
CA ALA A 448 -9.69 20.35 9.23
C ALA A 448 -9.89 21.87 9.33
N LYS A 449 -9.09 22.66 8.60
CA LYS A 449 -9.24 24.13 8.57
C LYS A 449 -10.55 24.53 7.90
N LEU A 450 -10.83 23.95 6.75
CA LEU A 450 -12.06 24.25 6.01
C LEU A 450 -13.32 23.83 6.77
N ALA A 451 -13.30 22.64 7.38
CA ALA A 451 -14.39 22.17 8.23
C ALA A 451 -14.67 23.14 9.38
N LYS A 452 -13.62 23.64 10.04
CA LYS A 452 -13.71 24.64 11.12
C LYS A 452 -14.27 25.97 10.61
N ASP A 453 -13.74 26.51 9.52
CA ASP A 453 -14.14 27.83 8.99
C ASP A 453 -15.59 27.87 8.53
N HIS A 454 -16.05 26.78 7.91
CA HIS A 454 -17.41 26.65 7.42
C HIS A 454 -18.37 26.08 8.48
N ALA A 455 -17.87 25.69 9.64
CA ALA A 455 -18.61 25.06 10.73
C ALA A 455 -19.42 23.82 10.28
N VAL A 456 -18.78 22.94 9.51
CA VAL A 456 -19.37 21.71 8.95
C VAL A 456 -18.60 20.46 9.38
N THR A 457 -19.25 19.29 9.33
CA THR A 457 -18.56 18.01 9.56
C THR A 457 -17.79 17.57 8.32
N PHE A 458 -16.82 16.68 8.51
CA PHE A 458 -16.13 16.03 7.39
C PHE A 458 -17.08 15.24 6.49
N ARG A 459 -18.11 14.60 7.07
CA ARG A 459 -19.16 13.93 6.28
C ARG A 459 -19.89 14.89 5.36
N TYR A 460 -20.30 16.06 5.86
CA TYR A 460 -20.93 17.09 5.02
C TYR A 460 -19.97 17.58 3.92
N MET A 461 -18.72 17.88 4.29
CA MET A 461 -17.69 18.31 3.35
C MET A 461 -17.46 17.28 2.23
N SER A 462 -17.47 15.99 2.57
CA SER A 462 -17.28 14.88 1.63
C SER A 462 -18.37 14.76 0.55
N GLY A 463 -19.54 15.38 0.77
CA GLY A 463 -20.62 15.51 -0.21
C GLY A 463 -20.64 16.83 -0.97
N SER A 464 -19.76 17.79 -0.62
CA SER A 464 -19.79 19.16 -1.16
C SER A 464 -18.72 19.39 -2.22
N LYS A 465 -19.12 19.44 -3.49
CA LYS A 465 -18.24 19.78 -4.62
C LYS A 465 -17.56 21.15 -4.47
N GLU A 466 -18.24 22.11 -3.85
CA GLU A 466 -17.70 23.45 -3.62
C GLU A 466 -16.55 23.41 -2.61
N LEU A 467 -16.76 22.82 -1.43
CA LEU A 467 -15.73 22.74 -0.39
C LEU A 467 -14.56 21.85 -0.79
N ILE A 468 -14.81 20.80 -1.57
CA ILE A 468 -13.74 19.97 -2.13
C ILE A 468 -12.96 20.71 -3.22
N GLY A 469 -13.62 21.55 -4.02
CA GLY A 469 -12.95 22.46 -4.95
C GLY A 469 -12.03 23.45 -4.20
N GLU A 470 -12.51 24.00 -3.09
CA GLU A 470 -11.71 24.86 -2.20
C GLU A 470 -10.52 24.10 -1.59
N LEU A 471 -10.73 22.90 -1.05
CA LEU A 471 -9.67 22.04 -0.51
C LEU A 471 -8.58 21.78 -1.54
N ARG A 472 -8.96 21.37 -2.75
CA ARG A 472 -8.02 21.15 -3.86
C ARG A 472 -7.26 22.42 -4.23
N GLY A 473 -7.91 23.59 -4.17
CA GLY A 473 -7.28 24.89 -4.38
C GLY A 473 -6.22 25.21 -3.33
N VAL A 474 -6.54 24.98 -2.04
CA VAL A 474 -5.59 25.13 -0.92
C VAL A 474 -4.38 24.21 -1.12
N LEU A 475 -4.61 22.92 -1.34
CA LEU A 475 -3.54 21.93 -1.55
C LEU A 475 -2.65 22.29 -2.73
N ALA A 476 -3.23 22.67 -3.87
CA ALA A 476 -2.46 23.09 -5.04
C ALA A 476 -1.62 24.34 -4.76
N SER A 477 -2.14 25.30 -3.98
CA SER A 477 -1.38 26.49 -3.56
C SER A 477 -0.25 26.17 -2.58
N GLN A 478 -0.35 25.05 -1.87
CA GLN A 478 0.66 24.51 -0.93
C GLN A 478 1.65 23.56 -1.62
N GLY A 479 1.56 23.41 -2.95
CA GLY A 479 2.55 22.70 -3.75
C GLY A 479 2.18 21.25 -4.07
N MET A 480 0.99 20.77 -3.69
CA MET A 480 0.48 19.49 -4.16
C MET A 480 0.18 19.51 -5.65
N ASP A 481 0.58 18.45 -6.37
CA ASP A 481 0.16 18.26 -7.77
C ASP A 481 -1.12 17.42 -7.83
N LEU A 482 -2.23 18.09 -8.13
CA LEU A 482 -3.55 17.48 -8.22
C LEU A 482 -4.06 17.35 -9.65
N LYS A 483 -3.16 17.18 -10.61
CA LYS A 483 -3.49 17.01 -12.03
C LYS A 483 -3.53 15.54 -12.41
N MET A 484 -4.65 15.12 -13.00
CA MET A 484 -4.74 13.86 -13.71
C MET A 484 -4.03 13.99 -15.07
N GLU A 485 -2.96 13.23 -15.28
CA GLU A 485 -2.24 13.28 -16.54
C GLU A 485 -2.99 12.55 -17.67
N SER A 486 -2.81 13.05 -18.89
CA SER A 486 -3.24 12.31 -20.08
C SER A 486 -2.20 11.24 -20.42
N PHE A 487 -2.65 10.00 -20.54
CA PHE A 487 -1.87 8.86 -21.04
C PHE A 487 -2.73 7.99 -21.95
N GLU A 488 -2.09 7.11 -22.72
CA GLU A 488 -2.77 6.16 -23.58
C GLU A 488 -3.65 5.23 -22.75
N THR A 489 -4.92 5.09 -23.13
CA THR A 489 -5.85 4.16 -22.49
C THR A 489 -5.28 2.73 -22.59
N PRO A 490 -5.04 2.04 -21.46
CA PRO A 490 -4.56 0.67 -21.46
C PRO A 490 -5.44 -0.26 -22.32
N TYR A 491 -4.81 -1.19 -23.04
CA TYR A 491 -5.49 -2.05 -24.02
C TYR A 491 -6.72 -2.77 -23.46
N TYR A 492 -6.63 -3.23 -22.20
CA TYR A 492 -7.67 -4.03 -21.56
C TYR A 492 -8.95 -3.22 -21.29
N MET A 493 -8.88 -1.89 -21.18
CA MET A 493 -10.06 -1.04 -20.95
C MET A 493 -10.95 -0.96 -22.19
N ASN A 494 -10.36 -1.10 -23.38
CA ASN A 494 -11.10 -1.11 -24.66
C ASN A 494 -11.52 -2.53 -25.07
N HIS A 495 -11.14 -3.55 -24.31
CA HIS A 495 -11.42 -4.93 -24.63
C HIS A 495 -12.88 -5.29 -24.28
N LYS A 496 -13.55 -6.10 -25.12
CA LYS A 496 -14.97 -6.51 -24.92
C LYS A 496 -15.23 -7.16 -23.55
N ALA A 497 -14.21 -7.80 -22.99
CA ALA A 497 -14.25 -8.48 -21.69
C ALA A 497 -13.78 -7.63 -20.49
N TYR A 498 -13.66 -6.30 -20.63
CA TYR A 498 -13.15 -5.43 -19.56
C TYR A 498 -13.94 -5.55 -18.25
N ARG A 499 -15.27 -5.62 -18.33
CA ARG A 499 -16.12 -5.82 -17.14
C ARG A 499 -15.82 -7.15 -16.45
N GLY A 500 -15.67 -8.22 -17.24
CA GLY A 500 -15.25 -9.54 -16.75
C GLY A 500 -13.88 -9.48 -16.07
N LEU A 501 -12.90 -8.83 -16.69
CA LEU A 501 -11.57 -8.63 -16.10
C LEU A 501 -11.66 -7.88 -14.76
N THR A 502 -12.51 -6.85 -14.67
CA THR A 502 -12.68 -6.07 -13.44
C THR A 502 -13.18 -6.93 -12.29
N ALA A 503 -14.19 -7.76 -12.54
CA ALA A 503 -14.65 -8.75 -11.57
C ALA A 503 -13.53 -9.76 -11.22
N ALA A 504 -12.84 -10.31 -12.22
CA ALA A 504 -11.80 -11.31 -12.03
C ALA A 504 -10.62 -10.80 -11.19
N VAL A 505 -10.16 -9.57 -11.41
CA VAL A 505 -9.09 -8.94 -10.61
C VAL A 505 -9.58 -8.64 -9.20
N SER A 506 -10.81 -8.13 -9.04
CA SER A 506 -11.39 -7.81 -7.73
C SER A 506 -11.57 -9.05 -6.84
N MET A 507 -11.78 -10.23 -7.45
CA MET A 507 -11.86 -11.52 -6.74
C MET A 507 -10.53 -12.28 -6.71
N LEU A 508 -9.42 -11.68 -7.13
CA LEU A 508 -8.08 -12.30 -7.15
C LEU A 508 -7.98 -13.57 -8.02
N LEU A 509 -8.67 -13.60 -9.17
CA LEU A 509 -8.72 -14.73 -10.11
C LEU A 509 -7.67 -14.65 -11.23
N THR A 510 -7.01 -13.50 -11.36
CA THR A 510 -5.98 -13.23 -12.36
C THR A 510 -5.05 -12.10 -11.91
N SER A 511 -3.84 -12.05 -12.47
CA SER A 511 -2.91 -10.94 -12.31
C SER A 511 -2.43 -10.41 -13.66
N GLY A 512 -2.07 -9.14 -13.68
CA GLY A 512 -1.48 -8.45 -14.81
C GLY A 512 0.04 -8.45 -14.78
N ASN A 513 0.65 -8.72 -13.62
CA ASN A 513 2.08 -8.49 -13.34
C ASN A 513 2.48 -7.02 -13.62
N HIS A 514 3.77 -6.75 -13.73
CA HIS A 514 4.29 -5.38 -13.88
C HIS A 514 3.93 -4.67 -15.20
N ASP A 515 3.44 -5.39 -16.21
CA ASP A 515 3.13 -4.83 -17.53
C ASP A 515 1.66 -4.95 -17.94
N ASN A 516 0.83 -5.52 -17.06
CA ASN A 516 -0.59 -5.81 -17.26
C ASN A 516 -0.90 -6.76 -18.43
N LYS A 517 0.09 -7.40 -19.07
CA LYS A 517 -0.14 -8.28 -20.22
C LYS A 517 -0.50 -9.70 -19.82
N ALA A 518 -0.18 -10.10 -18.58
CA ALA A 518 -0.47 -11.44 -18.07
C ALA A 518 -1.97 -11.74 -17.91
N PHE A 519 -2.84 -10.73 -18.04
CA PHE A 519 -4.28 -10.94 -18.17
C PHE A 519 -4.65 -11.80 -19.38
N ASP A 520 -3.91 -11.66 -20.49
CA ASP A 520 -4.03 -12.46 -21.71
C ASP A 520 -5.48 -12.73 -22.14
N LEU A 521 -6.26 -11.65 -22.33
CA LEU A 521 -7.72 -11.71 -22.48
C LEU A 521 -8.18 -12.49 -23.73
N ASP A 522 -7.38 -12.48 -24.80
CA ASP A 522 -7.62 -13.22 -26.04
C ASP A 522 -6.98 -14.62 -26.03
N GLY A 523 -6.08 -14.89 -25.07
CA GLY A 523 -5.49 -16.20 -24.88
C GLY A 523 -6.51 -17.25 -24.47
N LYS A 524 -6.29 -18.49 -24.90
CA LYS A 524 -7.21 -19.59 -24.60
C LYS A 524 -7.17 -19.93 -23.11
N SER A 525 -8.35 -20.06 -22.52
CA SER A 525 -8.46 -20.58 -21.16
C SER A 525 -8.35 -22.11 -21.15
N ASN A 526 -8.18 -22.69 -19.96
CA ASN A 526 -8.01 -24.14 -19.81
C ASN A 526 -8.82 -24.71 -18.65
N MET A 527 -9.05 -26.02 -18.69
CA MET A 527 -9.89 -26.72 -17.71
C MET A 527 -9.36 -26.65 -16.27
N GLN A 528 -8.03 -26.52 -16.09
CA GLN A 528 -7.43 -26.40 -14.76
C GLN A 528 -7.62 -25.01 -14.16
N ARG A 529 -7.56 -23.95 -14.99
CA ARG A 529 -7.67 -22.56 -14.55
C ARG A 529 -9.00 -22.30 -13.84
N ILE A 530 -10.11 -22.71 -14.45
CA ILE A 530 -11.45 -22.49 -13.89
C ILE A 530 -11.62 -23.16 -12.51
N VAL A 531 -11.02 -24.33 -12.30
CA VAL A 531 -11.06 -25.02 -10.99
C VAL A 531 -10.41 -24.15 -9.91
N TYR A 532 -9.21 -23.60 -10.18
CA TYR A 532 -8.54 -22.71 -9.24
C TYR A 532 -9.30 -21.41 -9.00
N SER A 533 -9.87 -20.82 -10.05
CA SER A 533 -10.72 -19.64 -9.91
C SER A 533 -11.97 -19.93 -9.06
N LEU A 534 -12.62 -21.08 -9.24
CA LEU A 534 -13.81 -21.44 -8.45
C LEU A 534 -13.50 -21.76 -6.99
N TYR A 535 -12.29 -22.23 -6.64
CA TYR A 535 -11.90 -22.29 -5.23
C TYR A 535 -11.85 -20.90 -4.58
N ARG A 536 -11.41 -19.88 -5.32
CA ARG A 536 -11.40 -18.49 -4.85
C ARG A 536 -12.80 -17.89 -4.76
N VAL A 537 -13.64 -18.11 -5.78
CA VAL A 537 -15.05 -17.70 -5.74
C VAL A 537 -15.77 -18.38 -4.59
N LYS A 538 -15.55 -19.69 -4.38
CA LYS A 538 -16.08 -20.43 -3.25
C LYS A 538 -15.64 -19.87 -1.89
N GLN A 539 -14.39 -19.47 -1.75
CA GLN A 539 -13.88 -18.85 -0.53
C GLN A 539 -14.63 -17.55 -0.20
N GLN A 540 -14.90 -16.73 -1.23
CA GLN A 540 -15.63 -15.46 -1.10
C GLN A 540 -17.13 -15.64 -0.89
N HIS A 541 -17.70 -16.73 -1.39
CA HIS A 541 -19.14 -16.93 -1.49
C HIS A 541 -19.53 -18.35 -1.08
N SER A 542 -19.08 -18.72 0.12
CA SER A 542 -19.23 -20.06 0.67
C SER A 542 -20.68 -20.45 0.98
N ASP A 543 -21.59 -19.47 1.04
CA ASP A 543 -23.04 -19.67 1.21
C ASP A 543 -23.73 -20.25 -0.04
N PHE A 544 -23.09 -20.19 -1.20
CA PHE A 544 -23.66 -20.67 -2.47
C PHE A 544 -22.83 -21.79 -3.11
N PHE A 545 -21.50 -21.76 -2.96
CA PHE A 545 -20.61 -22.78 -3.52
C PHE A 545 -20.13 -23.73 -2.43
N HIS A 546 -20.79 -24.89 -2.30
CA HIS A 546 -20.43 -25.88 -1.27
C HIS A 546 -19.68 -27.08 -1.82
N GLY A 547 -19.85 -27.38 -3.11
CA GLY A 547 -19.21 -28.50 -3.80
C GLY A 547 -17.72 -28.29 -4.12
N ASP A 548 -17.13 -29.28 -4.78
CA ASP A 548 -15.74 -29.33 -5.21
C ASP A 548 -15.63 -29.15 -6.74
N PRO A 549 -15.13 -28.02 -7.24
CA PRO A 549 -14.95 -27.80 -8.68
C PRO A 549 -14.01 -28.82 -9.33
N ALA A 550 -13.04 -29.40 -8.61
CA ALA A 550 -12.08 -30.34 -9.18
C ALA A 550 -12.72 -31.65 -9.66
N ALA A 551 -13.90 -32.01 -9.14
CA ALA A 551 -14.67 -33.17 -9.61
C ALA A 551 -15.01 -33.08 -11.11
N ALA A 552 -15.13 -31.87 -11.66
CA ALA A 552 -15.45 -31.67 -13.08
C ALA A 552 -14.34 -32.10 -14.04
N ILE A 553 -13.09 -32.17 -13.56
CA ILE A 553 -11.90 -32.59 -14.32
C ILE A 553 -11.31 -33.91 -13.82
N ALA A 554 -12.02 -34.62 -12.93
CA ALA A 554 -11.58 -35.93 -12.45
C ALA A 554 -11.39 -36.91 -13.62
N GLY A 555 -10.18 -37.47 -13.74
CA GLY A 555 -9.82 -38.38 -14.83
C GLY A 555 -9.44 -37.71 -16.16
N VAL A 556 -9.39 -36.38 -16.23
CA VAL A 556 -8.89 -35.66 -17.41
C VAL A 556 -7.36 -35.62 -17.38
N GLU A 557 -6.71 -36.25 -18.37
CA GLU A 557 -5.26 -36.15 -18.53
C GLU A 557 -4.85 -34.75 -18.99
N ASN A 558 -3.86 -34.17 -18.30
CA ASN A 558 -3.29 -32.84 -18.59
C ASN A 558 -4.36 -31.75 -18.75
N ALA A 559 -5.25 -31.59 -17.77
CA ALA A 559 -6.32 -30.57 -17.79
C ALA A 559 -5.81 -29.14 -18.06
N ALA A 560 -4.57 -28.81 -17.67
CA ALA A 560 -3.95 -27.51 -17.95
C ALA A 560 -3.65 -27.28 -19.44
N GLY A 561 -3.47 -28.35 -20.22
CA GLY A 561 -3.29 -28.30 -21.67
C GLY A 561 -4.58 -28.48 -22.48
N GLN A 562 -5.71 -28.74 -21.81
CA GLN A 562 -7.01 -28.90 -22.48
C GLN A 562 -7.76 -27.57 -22.54
N PRO A 563 -8.37 -27.22 -23.69
CA PRO A 563 -9.13 -25.98 -23.83
C PRO A 563 -10.35 -26.01 -22.91
N LEU A 564 -10.75 -24.83 -22.43
CA LEU A 564 -12.00 -24.66 -21.71
C LEU A 564 -13.15 -24.43 -22.72
N SER A 565 -14.18 -25.28 -22.68
CA SER A 565 -15.43 -25.07 -23.43
C SER A 565 -16.52 -24.45 -22.54
N VAL A 566 -17.58 -23.90 -23.12
CA VAL A 566 -18.76 -23.41 -22.38
C VAL A 566 -19.40 -24.54 -21.57
N GLU A 567 -19.54 -25.73 -22.16
CA GLU A 567 -20.07 -26.92 -21.48
C GLU A 567 -19.21 -27.33 -20.28
N GLN A 568 -17.88 -27.32 -20.43
CA GLN A 568 -16.98 -27.61 -19.32
C GLN A 568 -17.00 -26.50 -18.26
N THR A 569 -17.22 -25.25 -18.65
CA THR A 569 -17.45 -24.15 -17.70
C THR A 569 -18.67 -24.41 -16.84
N VAL A 570 -19.82 -24.69 -17.46
CA VAL A 570 -21.08 -25.06 -16.78
C VAL A 570 -20.85 -26.23 -15.83
N LYS A 571 -20.23 -27.31 -16.33
CA LYS A 571 -19.92 -28.51 -15.52
C LYS A 571 -19.08 -28.18 -14.29
N THR A 572 -18.05 -27.35 -14.44
CA THR A 572 -17.16 -26.98 -13.32
C THR A 572 -17.89 -26.11 -12.30
N ILE A 573 -18.68 -25.12 -12.75
CA ILE A 573 -19.46 -24.26 -11.85
C ILE A 573 -20.52 -25.08 -11.12
N ALA A 574 -21.27 -25.95 -11.82
CA ALA A 574 -22.27 -26.80 -11.19
C ALA A 574 -21.65 -27.71 -10.11
N ASN A 575 -20.45 -28.24 -10.34
CA ASN A 575 -19.70 -28.99 -9.33
C ASN A 575 -19.24 -28.12 -8.14
N ALA A 576 -18.89 -26.85 -8.38
CA ALA A 576 -18.58 -25.93 -7.29
C ALA A 576 -19.82 -25.58 -6.46
N MET A 577 -21.00 -25.49 -7.08
CA MET A 577 -22.27 -25.26 -6.40
C MET A 577 -22.63 -26.46 -5.51
N ASP A 578 -22.83 -27.62 -6.13
CA ASP A 578 -23.16 -28.87 -5.46
C ASP A 578 -22.85 -30.09 -6.34
N ASN A 579 -21.87 -30.90 -5.95
CA ASN A 579 -21.49 -32.09 -6.70
C ASN A 579 -22.63 -33.11 -6.84
N ALA A 580 -23.58 -33.18 -5.90
CA ALA A 580 -24.65 -34.17 -5.91
C ALA A 580 -25.66 -33.92 -7.04
N THR A 581 -25.87 -32.65 -7.39
CA THR A 581 -26.82 -32.22 -8.42
C THR A 581 -26.15 -31.80 -9.72
N ALA A 582 -24.82 -31.57 -9.71
CA ALA A 582 -24.05 -31.04 -10.84
C ALA A 582 -24.28 -31.77 -12.18
N ALA A 583 -24.43 -33.10 -12.17
CA ALA A 583 -24.61 -33.89 -13.39
C ALA A 583 -25.94 -33.62 -14.12
N ALA A 584 -26.93 -33.06 -13.43
CA ALA A 584 -28.23 -32.73 -14.01
C ALA A 584 -28.32 -31.29 -14.52
N VAL A 585 -27.33 -30.44 -14.21
CA VAL A 585 -27.35 -29.02 -14.57
C VAL A 585 -26.77 -28.82 -15.97
N THR A 586 -27.52 -28.10 -16.81
CA THR A 586 -27.20 -27.83 -18.21
C THR A 586 -26.94 -26.34 -18.46
N LEU A 587 -26.44 -25.99 -19.65
CA LEU A 587 -26.33 -24.59 -20.07
C LEU A 587 -27.70 -23.90 -20.13
N GLU A 588 -28.74 -24.62 -20.55
CA GLU A 588 -30.11 -24.09 -20.59
C GLU A 588 -30.59 -23.70 -19.19
N ASP A 589 -30.23 -24.48 -18.16
CA ASP A 589 -30.53 -24.13 -16.77
C ASP A 589 -29.79 -22.85 -16.34
N PHE A 590 -28.51 -22.69 -16.71
CA PHE A 590 -27.76 -21.47 -16.41
C PHE A 590 -28.41 -20.22 -17.00
N VAL A 591 -28.89 -20.29 -18.24
CA VAL A 591 -29.59 -19.17 -18.90
C VAL A 591 -30.97 -18.95 -18.28
N ALA A 592 -31.74 -20.02 -18.06
CA ALA A 592 -33.09 -19.94 -17.49
C ALA A 592 -33.11 -19.38 -16.06
N ASN A 593 -32.07 -19.65 -15.27
CA ASN A 593 -31.88 -19.09 -13.94
C ASN A 593 -31.20 -17.72 -13.95
N GLY A 594 -30.77 -17.20 -15.10
CA GLY A 594 -30.10 -15.90 -15.20
C GLY A 594 -28.66 -15.87 -14.69
N TRP A 595 -28.01 -17.03 -14.51
CA TRP A 595 -26.62 -17.14 -14.09
C TRP A 595 -25.64 -16.74 -15.18
N PHE A 596 -26.00 -16.95 -16.45
CA PHE A 596 -25.29 -16.41 -17.60
C PHE A 596 -26.20 -15.50 -18.41
N ALA A 597 -25.70 -14.32 -18.76
CA ALA A 597 -26.41 -13.42 -19.65
C ALA A 597 -26.33 -13.95 -21.09
N GLN A 598 -27.44 -13.85 -21.83
CA GLN A 598 -27.47 -14.23 -23.25
C GLN A 598 -26.45 -13.40 -24.06
N GLU A 599 -26.30 -12.11 -23.73
CA GLU A 599 -25.31 -11.23 -24.37
C GLU A 599 -23.88 -11.75 -24.21
N THR A 600 -23.51 -12.26 -23.03
CA THR A 600 -22.19 -12.85 -22.78
C THR A 600 -21.98 -14.08 -23.65
N LEU A 601 -22.96 -14.98 -23.71
CA LEU A 601 -22.89 -16.19 -24.56
C LEU A 601 -22.79 -15.84 -26.04
N ASP A 602 -23.57 -14.87 -26.51
CA ASP A 602 -23.55 -14.41 -27.91
C ASP A 602 -22.20 -13.77 -28.29
N SER A 603 -21.43 -13.28 -27.30
CA SER A 603 -20.10 -12.69 -27.51
C SER A 603 -18.98 -13.73 -27.65
N ILE A 604 -19.25 -15.01 -27.34
CA ILE A 604 -18.27 -16.10 -27.37
C ILE A 604 -18.02 -16.52 -28.83
N ALA A 605 -16.78 -16.43 -29.27
CA ALA A 605 -16.42 -16.74 -30.65
C ALA A 605 -16.38 -18.25 -30.96
N ASP A 606 -15.91 -19.06 -30.00
CA ASP A 606 -15.77 -20.50 -30.12
C ASP A 606 -16.14 -21.19 -28.80
N SER A 607 -17.33 -21.79 -28.76
CA SER A 607 -17.85 -22.43 -27.55
C SER A 607 -17.07 -23.67 -27.11
N ALA A 608 -16.24 -24.25 -27.98
CA ALA A 608 -15.37 -25.38 -27.64
C ALA A 608 -14.01 -24.94 -27.05
N SER A 609 -13.65 -23.66 -27.19
CA SER A 609 -12.35 -23.13 -26.77
C SER A 609 -12.44 -21.63 -26.44
N ILE A 610 -13.01 -21.31 -25.28
CA ILE A 610 -13.22 -19.92 -24.84
C ILE A 610 -11.91 -19.25 -24.41
N THR A 611 -11.83 -17.93 -24.55
CA THR A 611 -10.68 -17.15 -24.08
C THR A 611 -10.74 -16.88 -22.57
N ASN A 612 -9.63 -16.38 -21.99
CA ASN A 612 -9.62 -15.92 -20.60
C ASN A 612 -10.64 -14.79 -20.37
N GLY A 613 -10.75 -13.84 -21.31
CA GLY A 613 -11.73 -12.76 -21.23
C GLY A 613 -13.18 -13.26 -21.26
N GLU A 614 -13.50 -14.18 -22.15
CA GLU A 614 -14.83 -14.81 -22.22
C GLU A 614 -15.15 -15.59 -20.93
N PHE A 615 -14.17 -16.33 -20.39
CA PHE A 615 -14.29 -16.97 -19.08
C PHE A 615 -14.59 -15.97 -17.96
N PHE A 616 -13.87 -14.84 -17.91
CA PHE A 616 -14.09 -13.82 -16.88
C PHE A 616 -15.48 -13.18 -16.99
N MET A 617 -16.03 -13.00 -18.19
CA MET A 617 -17.39 -12.51 -18.38
C MET A 617 -18.43 -13.50 -17.83
N LEU A 618 -18.26 -14.82 -18.06
CA LEU A 618 -19.14 -15.84 -17.49
C LEU A 618 -19.11 -15.86 -15.96
N ILE A 619 -17.92 -15.72 -15.36
CA ILE A 619 -17.80 -15.62 -13.90
C ILE A 619 -18.44 -14.33 -13.37
N ARG A 620 -18.27 -13.20 -14.08
CA ARG A 620 -18.94 -11.94 -13.71
C ARG A 620 -20.46 -12.11 -13.68
N ASP A 621 -21.07 -12.66 -14.72
CA ASP A 621 -22.52 -12.84 -14.77
C ASP A 621 -23.03 -13.69 -13.60
N LEU A 622 -22.30 -14.77 -13.30
CA LEU A 622 -22.61 -15.65 -12.19
C LEU A 622 -22.58 -14.87 -10.86
N VAL A 623 -21.52 -14.12 -10.60
CA VAL A 623 -21.33 -13.37 -9.35
C VAL A 623 -22.31 -12.21 -9.20
N GLU A 624 -22.55 -11.46 -10.28
CA GLU A 624 -23.54 -10.39 -10.31
C GLU A 624 -24.93 -10.93 -9.94
N TYR A 625 -25.30 -12.11 -10.45
CA TYR A 625 -26.58 -12.74 -10.15
C TYR A 625 -26.75 -13.10 -8.66
N TYR A 626 -25.82 -13.86 -8.05
CA TYR A 626 -26.06 -14.39 -6.71
C TYR A 626 -25.55 -13.47 -5.58
N ALA A 627 -24.49 -12.69 -5.81
CA ALA A 627 -23.95 -11.79 -4.79
C ALA A 627 -24.64 -10.41 -4.84
N GLY A 628 -25.28 -10.06 -5.96
CA GLY A 628 -25.76 -8.69 -6.20
C GLY A 628 -24.63 -7.67 -6.27
N VAL A 629 -23.38 -8.13 -6.37
CA VAL A 629 -22.17 -7.30 -6.40
C VAL A 629 -21.80 -7.05 -7.85
N VAL A 630 -21.70 -5.77 -8.19
CA VAL A 630 -21.20 -5.31 -9.49
C VAL A 630 -19.83 -4.66 -9.26
N TYR A 631 -18.80 -5.27 -9.81
CA TYR A 631 -17.43 -4.73 -9.78
C TYR A 631 -17.22 -3.79 -10.98
N GLU A 632 -17.65 -2.52 -10.86
CA GLU A 632 -17.61 -1.53 -11.96
C GLU A 632 -17.10 -0.13 -11.58
#